data_AF-A0A931SPU8-F1
#
_entry.id   AF-A0A931SPU8-F1
#
_cell.length_a   1.000
_cell.length_b   1.000
_cell.length_c   1.000
_cell.angle_alpha   90.00
_cell.angle_beta   90.00
_cell.angle_gamma   90.00
#
_symmetry.space_group_name_H-M   'P 1'
#
loop_
_entity.id
_entity.type
_entity.pdbx_description
1 polymer ?
#
loop_
_entity_poly.entity_id
_entity_poly.type
_entity_poly.pdbx_seq_one_letter_code
_entity_poly.pdbx_strand_id
1 'polypeptide(L)'
;MSERSEEMVKLVTSQGEPGARLAEQRLLEAGVPAFLRPEGLHLGGALQAAYFSLWVRAVDVPHAREVLGLEDTTPVESLERARSRPWPGAIVALLIVAGLALALGLVELLLNVIFR
;
A
#
# COMPACT_ATOMS: atom_id res chain seq x y z
N MET A 1 13.69 -23.59 -22.22
CA MET A 1 12.54 -22.65 -22.22
C MET A 1 11.93 -22.59 -20.82
N SER A 2 12.76 -22.44 -19.77
CA SER A 2 12.37 -22.84 -18.39
C SER A 2 12.58 -21.76 -17.31
N GLU A 3 13.17 -20.60 -17.64
CA GLU A 3 13.48 -19.59 -16.60
C GLU A 3 12.27 -18.75 -16.19
N ARG A 4 11.31 -18.50 -17.10
CA ARG A 4 10.11 -17.71 -16.76
C ARG A 4 9.08 -18.46 -15.90
N SER A 5 9.17 -19.79 -15.83
CA SER A 5 8.20 -20.61 -15.08
C SER A 5 8.43 -20.59 -13.57
N GLU A 6 9.63 -20.24 -13.12
CA GLU A 6 9.99 -20.17 -11.70
C GLU A 6 9.98 -18.74 -11.16
N GLU A 7 9.81 -17.75 -12.04
CA GLU A 7 9.72 -16.35 -11.65
C GLU A 7 8.49 -16.12 -10.78
N MET A 8 8.70 -15.61 -9.57
CA MET A 8 7.63 -15.26 -8.63
C MET A 8 7.21 -13.81 -8.88
N VAL A 9 5.91 -13.61 -9.11
CA VAL A 9 5.30 -12.31 -9.41
C VAL A 9 4.37 -11.92 -8.27
N LYS A 10 4.48 -10.67 -7.82
CA LYS A 10 3.58 -10.07 -6.84
C LYS A 10 2.21 -9.84 -7.47
N LEU A 11 1.18 -10.47 -6.92
CA LEU A 11 -0.18 -10.45 -7.42
C LEU A 11 -1.00 -9.30 -6.81
N VAL A 12 -1.04 -9.23 -5.48
CA VAL A 12 -1.84 -8.26 -4.73
C VAL A 12 -1.18 -7.91 -3.40
N THR A 13 -1.52 -6.74 -2.86
CA THR A 13 -1.15 -6.33 -1.50
C THR A 13 -2.41 -6.10 -0.69
N SER A 14 -2.50 -6.73 0.48
CA SER A 14 -3.61 -6.61 1.42
C SER A 14 -3.20 -5.81 2.65
N GLN A 15 -4.12 -5.02 3.18
CA GLN A 15 -3.96 -4.37 4.47
C GLN A 15 -4.37 -5.37 5.56
N GLY A 16 -3.40 -5.81 6.37
CA GLY A 16 -3.62 -6.78 7.43
C GLY A 16 -3.61 -8.25 6.99
N GLU A 17 -3.29 -9.13 7.96
CA GLU A 17 -3.12 -10.56 7.76
C GLU A 17 -4.40 -11.31 7.34
N PRO A 18 -5.60 -11.05 7.93
CA PRO A 18 -6.78 -11.88 7.66
C PRO A 18 -7.23 -11.85 6.20
N GLY A 19 -7.24 -10.67 5.58
CA GLY A 19 -7.59 -10.54 4.16
C GLY A 19 -6.57 -11.18 3.23
N ALA A 20 -5.30 -11.17 3.64
CA ALA A 20 -4.22 -11.78 2.87
C ALA A 20 -4.25 -13.31 2.95
N ARG A 21 -4.53 -13.89 4.14
CA ARG A 21 -4.76 -15.33 4.31
C ARG A 21 -5.99 -15.83 3.59
N LEU A 22 -7.08 -15.05 3.56
CA LEU A 22 -8.28 -15.42 2.81
C LEU A 22 -7.97 -15.53 1.30
N ALA A 23 -7.18 -14.60 0.76
CA ALA A 23 -6.76 -14.64 -0.64
C ALA A 23 -5.82 -15.83 -0.92
N GLU A 24 -4.85 -16.10 -0.04
CA GLU A 24 -3.98 -17.27 -0.11
C GLU A 24 -4.79 -18.57 -0.11
N GLN A 25 -5.76 -18.70 0.81
CA GLN A 25 -6.60 -19.90 0.91
C GLN A 25 -7.41 -20.13 -0.38
N ARG A 26 -8.00 -19.08 -0.97
CA ARG A 26 -8.74 -19.20 -2.23
C ARG A 26 -7.85 -19.68 -3.39
N LEU A 27 -6.61 -19.21 -3.45
CA LEU A 27 -5.65 -19.68 -4.45
C LEU A 27 -5.27 -21.14 -4.23
N LEU A 28 -5.04 -21.54 -2.98
CA LEU A 28 -4.75 -22.93 -2.63
C LEU A 28 -5.92 -23.87 -2.96
N GLU A 29 -7.16 -23.46 -2.68
CA GLU A 29 -8.37 -24.20 -3.04
C GLU A 29 -8.54 -24.34 -4.56
N ALA A 30 -8.07 -23.35 -5.34
CA ALA A 30 -8.02 -23.39 -6.79
C ALA A 30 -6.80 -24.14 -7.35
N GLY A 31 -5.93 -24.69 -6.50
CA GLY A 31 -4.73 -25.41 -6.93
C GLY A 31 -3.58 -24.51 -7.39
N VAL A 32 -3.60 -23.22 -7.04
CA VAL A 32 -2.55 -22.25 -7.34
C VAL A 32 -1.63 -22.08 -6.12
N PRO A 33 -0.35 -22.49 -6.21
CA PRO A 33 0.61 -22.24 -5.14
C PRO A 33 0.85 -20.74 -4.98
N ALA A 34 0.61 -20.23 -3.78
CA ALA A 34 0.82 -18.83 -3.43
C ALA A 34 1.75 -18.72 -2.21
N PHE A 35 2.52 -17.63 -2.18
CA PHE A 35 3.42 -17.30 -1.07
C PHE A 35 3.01 -15.96 -0.47
N LEU A 36 2.61 -15.99 0.80
CA LEU A 36 2.29 -14.80 1.56
C LEU A 36 3.56 -14.22 2.22
N ARG A 37 3.86 -12.95 1.92
CA ARG A 37 5.02 -12.24 2.49
C ARG A 37 4.56 -10.98 3.24
N PRO A 38 4.84 -10.86 4.55
CA PRO A 38 4.60 -9.61 5.28
C PRO A 38 5.53 -8.49 4.77
N GLU A 39 4.98 -7.30 4.54
CA GLU A 39 5.69 -6.10 4.13
C GLU A 39 5.44 -4.98 5.16
N GLY A 40 6.51 -4.44 5.76
CA GLY A 40 6.41 -3.37 6.76
C GLY A 40 7.75 -2.84 7.23
N LEU A 41 7.83 -1.51 7.37
CA LEU A 41 9.00 -0.80 7.89
C LEU A 41 8.92 -0.73 9.41
N HIS A 42 9.93 -1.26 10.10
CA HIS A 42 10.05 -1.16 11.56
C HIS A 42 10.50 0.25 11.95
N LEU A 43 9.56 1.14 12.25
CA LEU A 43 9.85 2.41 12.94
C LEU A 43 9.23 2.35 14.33
N GLY A 44 10.04 1.97 15.33
CA GLY A 44 9.73 2.24 16.74
C GLY A 44 8.92 1.19 17.51
N GLY A 45 9.27 -0.10 17.40
CA GLY A 45 8.94 -1.09 18.44
C GLY A 45 7.51 -1.64 18.50
N ALA A 46 6.60 -1.19 17.64
CA ALA A 46 5.28 -1.80 17.49
C ALA A 46 5.23 -2.70 16.25
N LEU A 47 5.21 -4.02 16.48
CA LEU A 47 5.04 -5.04 15.44
C LEU A 47 3.59 -5.05 14.94
N GLN A 48 3.27 -4.21 13.97
CA GLN A 48 2.15 -4.46 13.08
C GLN A 48 2.68 -4.47 11.65
N ALA A 49 2.70 -5.66 11.03
CA ALA A 49 2.92 -5.77 9.60
C ALA A 49 1.83 -4.93 8.90
N ALA A 50 2.20 -3.76 8.41
CA ALA A 50 1.25 -2.80 7.86
C ALA A 50 0.59 -3.34 6.58
N TYR A 51 1.28 -4.22 5.85
CA TYR A 51 0.81 -4.81 4.61
C TYR A 51 1.29 -6.26 4.44
N PHE A 52 0.58 -7.02 3.64
CA PHE A 52 0.96 -8.37 3.23
C PHE A 52 0.88 -8.47 1.72
N SER A 53 1.91 -9.03 1.10
CA SER A 53 2.00 -9.23 -0.34
C SER A 53 1.83 -10.70 -0.68
N LEU A 54 1.03 -10.98 -1.70
CA LEU A 54 0.79 -12.34 -2.19
C LEU A 54 1.55 -12.53 -3.49
N TRP A 55 2.37 -13.57 -3.55
CA TRP A 55 3.23 -13.88 -4.68
C TRP A 55 2.84 -15.23 -5.28
N VAL A 56 2.81 -15.32 -6.61
CA VAL A 56 2.51 -16.56 -7.35
C VAL A 56 3.53 -16.72 -8.46
N ARG A 57 3.67 -17.92 -9.03
CA ARG A 57 4.54 -18.10 -10.21
C ARG A 57 3.96 -17.34 -11.41
N ALA A 58 4.82 -16.80 -12.27
CA ALA A 58 4.44 -16.03 -13.44
C ALA A 58 3.45 -16.79 -14.35
N VAL A 59 3.60 -18.11 -14.44
CA VAL A 59 2.72 -19.01 -15.21
C VAL A 59 1.30 -19.10 -14.64
N ASP A 60 1.15 -18.93 -13.33
CA ASP A 60 -0.12 -19.07 -12.63
C ASP A 60 -0.85 -17.71 -12.48
N VAL A 61 -0.21 -16.59 -12.85
CA VAL A 61 -0.77 -15.24 -12.71
C VAL A 61 -2.15 -15.10 -13.35
N PRO A 62 -2.40 -15.52 -14.61
CA PRO A 62 -3.72 -15.34 -15.24
C PRO A 62 -4.82 -16.04 -14.44
N HIS A 63 -4.58 -17.29 -14.04
CA HIS A 63 -5.52 -18.07 -13.27
C HIS A 63 -5.71 -17.53 -11.85
N ALA A 64 -4.62 -17.08 -11.20
CA ALA A 64 -4.67 -16.48 -9.87
C ALA A 64 -5.50 -15.18 -9.85
N ARG A 65 -5.43 -14.38 -10.92
CA ARG A 65 -6.24 -13.15 -11.06
C ARG A 65 -7.72 -13.48 -11.21
N GLU A 66 -8.05 -14.48 -12.02
CA GLU A 66 -9.42 -14.96 -12.21
C GLU A 66 -10.04 -15.43 -10.88
N VAL A 67 -9.33 -16.29 -10.15
CA VAL A 67 -9.78 -16.83 -8.84
C VAL A 67 -10.04 -15.73 -7.82
N LEU A 68 -9.21 -14.69 -7.82
CA LEU A 68 -9.36 -13.55 -6.92
C LEU A 68 -10.33 -12.47 -7.43
N GLY A 69 -10.90 -12.63 -8.64
CA GLY A 69 -11.75 -11.62 -9.26
C GLY A 69 -11.01 -10.30 -9.51
N LEU A 70 -9.70 -10.35 -9.70
CA LEU A 70 -8.90 -9.18 -10.04
C LEU A 70 -9.12 -8.90 -11.53
N GLU A 71 -10.02 -7.95 -11.84
CA GLU A 71 -10.18 -7.45 -13.21
C GLU A 71 -8.80 -7.13 -13.81
N ASP A 72 -8.63 -7.30 -15.13
CA ASP A 72 -7.39 -7.07 -15.91
C ASP A 72 -6.89 -5.60 -15.91
N THR A 73 -6.94 -4.93 -14.76
CA THR A 73 -6.14 -3.75 -14.47
C THR A 73 -4.69 -4.18 -14.42
N THR A 74 -3.97 -3.80 -15.47
CA THR A 74 -2.54 -3.97 -15.59
C THR A 74 -1.83 -3.60 -14.27
N PRO A 75 -0.78 -4.35 -13.85
CA PRO A 75 -0.09 -4.11 -12.58
C PRO A 75 0.48 -2.68 -12.45
N VAL A 76 0.65 -1.97 -13.57
CA VAL A 76 1.16 -0.60 -13.65
C VAL A 76 0.14 0.41 -13.10
N GLU A 77 -1.15 0.27 -13.42
CA GLU A 77 -2.17 1.23 -13.01
C GLU A 77 -2.52 1.14 -11.52
N SER A 78 -2.46 -0.06 -10.93
CA SER A 78 -2.73 -0.25 -9.50
C SER A 78 -1.61 0.31 -8.62
N LEU A 79 -0.37 0.31 -9.09
CA LEU A 79 0.76 0.93 -8.38
C LEU A 79 0.70 2.47 -8.48
N GLU A 80 0.32 3.03 -9.63
CA GLU A 80 0.07 4.47 -9.76
C GLU A 80 -1.16 4.93 -8.97
N ARG A 81 -2.22 4.12 -8.89
CA ARG A 81 -3.42 4.42 -8.08
C ARG A 81 -3.16 4.28 -6.57
N ALA A 82 -2.29 3.35 -6.16
CA ALA A 82 -1.80 3.24 -4.78
C ALA A 82 -0.82 4.36 -4.42
N ARG A 83 -0.04 4.87 -5.38
CA ARG A 83 0.88 6.01 -5.22
C ARG A 83 0.18 7.36 -5.26
N SER A 84 -0.92 7.49 -6.00
CA SER A 84 -1.70 8.73 -6.16
C SER A 84 -2.79 8.90 -5.09
N ARG A 85 -3.07 7.87 -4.28
CA ARG A 85 -3.82 8.08 -3.04
C ARG A 85 -2.94 8.89 -2.07
N PRO A 86 -3.32 10.14 -1.71
CA PRO A 86 -2.57 10.89 -0.72
C PRO A 86 -2.56 10.07 0.55
N TRP A 87 -1.37 9.64 0.97
CA TRP A 87 -1.19 8.96 2.24
C TRP A 87 -1.83 9.83 3.33
N PRO A 88 -2.55 9.26 4.31
CA PRO A 88 -3.16 10.06 5.38
C PRO A 88 -2.12 10.96 6.09
N GLY A 89 -0.84 10.56 6.09
CA GLY A 89 0.27 11.40 6.57
C GLY A 89 0.56 12.66 5.74
N ALA A 90 0.31 12.66 4.43
CA ALA A 90 0.48 13.84 3.58
C ALA A 90 -0.60 14.90 3.87
N ILE A 91 -1.83 14.48 4.16
CA ILE A 91 -2.91 15.37 4.59
C ILE A 91 -2.58 15.96 5.97
N VAL A 92 -2.09 15.14 6.90
CA VAL A 92 -1.65 15.62 8.22
C VAL A 92 -0.48 16.60 8.10
N ALA A 93 0.52 16.31 7.27
CA ALA A 93 1.65 17.22 7.03
C ALA A 93 1.18 18.55 6.41
N LEU A 94 0.24 18.52 5.47
CA LEU A 94 -0.33 19.73 4.86
C LEU A 94 -1.07 20.57 5.91
N LEU A 95 -1.86 19.94 6.79
CA LEU A 95 -2.57 20.62 7.87
C LEU A 95 -1.62 21.25 8.89
N ILE A 96 -0.51 20.57 9.24
CA ILE A 96 0.51 21.11 10.14
C ILE A 96 1.18 22.34 9.53
N VAL A 97 1.59 22.26 8.26
CA VAL A 97 2.24 23.39 7.56
C VAL A 97 1.29 24.59 7.45
N ALA A 98 0.02 24.34 7.08
CA ALA A 98 -0.99 25.39 7.02
C ALA A 98 -1.26 26.03 8.39
N GLY A 99 -1.34 25.22 9.45
CA GLY A 99 -1.48 25.71 10.82
C GLY A 99 -0.29 26.56 11.28
N LEU A 100 0.94 26.15 10.95
CA LEU A 100 2.15 26.89 11.31
C LEU A 100 2.22 28.25 10.61
N ALA A 101 1.87 28.30 9.31
CA ALA A 101 1.82 29.54 8.54
C ALA A 101 0.76 30.52 9.08
N LEU A 102 -0.41 30.02 9.48
CA LEU A 102 -1.45 30.82 10.13
C LEU A 102 -0.99 31.38 11.48
N ALA A 103 -0.33 30.56 12.30
CA ALA A 103 0.20 31.01 13.59
C ALA A 103 1.28 32.09 13.43
N LEU A 104 2.20 31.91 12.49
CA LEU A 104 3.25 32.89 12.17
C LEU A 104 2.64 34.20 11.65
N GLY A 105 1.70 34.14 10.72
CA GLY A 105 1.00 35.33 10.20
C GLY A 105 0.19 36.07 11.27
N LEU A 106 -0.41 35.34 12.22
CA LEU A 106 -1.13 35.93 13.35
C LEU A 106 -0.17 36.65 14.32
N VAL A 107 1.00 36.09 14.58
CA VAL A 107 2.04 36.72 15.40
C VAL A 107 2.56 37.99 14.73
N GLU A 108 2.81 37.96 13.43
CA GLU A 108 3.26 39.12 12.66
C GLU A 108 2.20 40.24 12.66
N LEU A 109 0.92 39.88 12.50
CA LEU A 109 -0.20 40.82 12.59
C LEU A 109 -0.33 41.43 13.99
N LEU A 110 -0.21 40.64 15.05
CA LEU A 110 -0.27 41.10 16.45
C LEU A 110 0.89 42.05 16.77
N LEU A 111 2.11 41.74 16.34
CA LEU A 111 3.26 42.62 16.49
C LEU A 111 3.05 43.95 15.77
N ASN A 112 2.52 43.92 14.55
CA ASN A 112 2.27 45.13 13.77
C ASN A 112 1.15 46.02 14.36
N VAL A 113 0.20 45.44 15.11
CA VAL A 113 -0.85 46.18 15.81
C VAL A 113 -0.38 46.75 17.15
N ILE A 114 0.49 46.05 17.87
CA ILE A 114 0.97 46.48 19.21
C ILE A 114 2.07 47.55 19.11
N PHE A 115 2.91 47.50 18.07
CA PHE A 115 4.05 48.42 17.89
C PHE A 115 3.74 49.63 16.99
N ARG A 116 2.46 49.90 16.71
CA ARG A 116 1.99 51.07 15.95
C ARG A 116 1.24 52.04 16.86
#